data_AF-A0A2J6N113-F1
#
_entry.id   AF-A0A2J6N113-F1
#
_cell.length_a   1.000
_cell.length_b   1.000
_cell.length_c   1.000
_cell.angle_alpha   90.00
_cell.angle_beta   90.00
_cell.angle_gamma   90.00
#
_symmetry.space_group_name_H-M   'P 1'
#
loop_
_entity.id
_entity.type
_entity.pdbx_description
1 polymer ?
#
loop_
_entity_poly.entity_id
_entity_poly.type
_entity_poly.pdbx_seq_one_letter_code
_entity_poly.pdbx_strand_id
1 'polypeptide(L)'
;MKKESLRILVENFGTRYSELLGMNLASGRDEEIFKWFFASILFGAPITETSVIKTYKCFEKYDVLTPKRILQTGWDGLVKILDEGSY
;
A
#
# COMPACT_ATOMS: atom_id res chain seq x y z
N MET A 1 -8.18 -16.01 25.31
CA MET A 1 -8.38 -16.80 24.08
C MET A 1 -7.20 -17.76 23.91
N LYS A 2 -7.43 -19.03 23.58
CA LYS A 2 -6.33 -19.98 23.32
C LYS A 2 -5.65 -19.59 22.00
N LYS A 3 -4.32 -19.57 21.96
CA LYS A 3 -3.49 -19.19 20.78
C LYS A 3 -3.93 -19.90 19.49
N GLU A 4 -4.39 -21.13 19.62
CA GLU A 4 -4.94 -21.94 18.53
C GLU A 4 -6.17 -21.32 17.86
N SER A 5 -7.11 -20.79 18.63
CA SER A 5 -8.32 -20.16 18.09
C SER A 5 -8.02 -18.87 17.32
N LEU A 6 -6.99 -18.11 17.73
CA LEU A 6 -6.53 -16.92 17.01
C LEU A 6 -5.92 -17.28 15.66
N ARG A 7 -5.10 -18.34 15.63
CA ARG A 7 -4.48 -18.82 14.39
C ARG A 7 -5.54 -19.21 13.36
N ILE A 8 -6.52 -20.02 13.76
CA ILE A 8 -7.62 -20.47 12.89
C ILE A 8 -8.39 -19.25 12.35
N LEU A 9 -8.65 -18.24 13.17
CA LEU A 9 -9.35 -17.03 12.72
C LEU A 9 -8.56 -16.29 11.63
N VAL A 10 -7.26 -16.05 11.84
CA VAL A 10 -6.41 -15.35 10.87
C VAL A 10 -6.23 -16.16 9.59
N GLU A 11 -6.08 -17.48 9.69
CA GLU A 11 -5.94 -18.36 8.52
C GLU A 11 -7.21 -18.41 7.65
N ASN A 12 -8.40 -18.36 8.27
CA ASN A 12 -9.66 -18.47 7.53
C ASN A 12 -10.25 -17.12 7.08
N PHE A 13 -9.96 -16.04 7.80
CA PHE A 13 -10.60 -14.73 7.58
C PHE A 13 -9.61 -13.58 7.41
N GLY A 14 -8.33 -13.79 7.70
CA GLY A 14 -7.30 -12.77 7.52
C GLY A 14 -6.95 -12.59 6.05
N THR A 15 -6.64 -11.36 5.66
CA THR A 15 -6.01 -11.04 4.37
C THR A 15 -4.89 -10.07 4.65
N ARG A 16 -3.72 -10.28 4.03
CA ARG A 16 -2.60 -9.35 4.21
C ARG A 16 -2.85 -8.11 3.37
N TYR A 17 -2.51 -6.94 3.89
CA TYR A 17 -2.56 -5.71 3.10
C TYR A 17 -1.71 -5.77 1.82
N SER A 18 -0.57 -6.45 1.87
CA SER A 18 0.25 -6.69 0.68
C SER A 18 -0.52 -7.46 -0.39
N GLU A 19 -1.31 -8.47 -0.02
CA GLU A 19 -2.13 -9.25 -0.95
C GLU A 19 -3.31 -8.41 -1.45
N LEU A 20 -3.97 -7.64 -0.57
CA LEU A 20 -5.05 -6.73 -0.92
C LEU A 20 -4.63 -5.66 -1.94
N LEU A 21 -3.38 -5.20 -1.85
CA LEU A 21 -2.77 -4.22 -2.76
C LEU A 21 -2.07 -4.88 -3.96
N GLY A 22 -2.21 -6.19 -4.16
CA GLY A 22 -1.65 -6.88 -5.33
C GLY A 22 -0.13 -7.07 -5.33
N MET A 23 0.53 -6.91 -4.18
CA MET A 23 1.98 -7.06 -4.05
C MET A 23 2.38 -8.51 -3.81
N ASN A 24 3.46 -8.94 -4.47
CA ASN A 24 4.07 -10.24 -4.27
C ASN A 24 5.38 -10.14 -3.48
N LEU A 25 5.26 -10.02 -2.15
CA LEU A 25 6.42 -9.94 -1.26
C LEU A 25 7.25 -11.22 -1.21
N ALA A 26 6.65 -12.38 -1.50
CA ALA A 26 7.35 -13.65 -1.55
C ALA A 26 8.39 -13.71 -2.68
N SER A 27 8.25 -12.85 -3.71
CA SER A 27 9.22 -12.74 -4.79
C SER A 27 10.58 -12.19 -4.34
N GLY A 28 10.64 -11.47 -3.21
CA GLY A 28 11.85 -10.83 -2.72
C GLY A 28 12.43 -9.74 -3.64
N ARG A 29 11.70 -9.33 -4.68
CA ARG A 29 12.17 -8.29 -5.62
C ARG A 29 12.11 -6.92 -4.96
N ASP A 30 13.15 -6.12 -5.18
CA ASP A 30 13.26 -4.75 -4.64
C ASP A 30 12.04 -3.89 -4.96
N GLU A 31 11.46 -4.05 -6.15
CA GLU A 31 10.24 -3.34 -6.57
C GLU A 31 9.04 -3.65 -5.66
N GLU A 32 8.84 -4.91 -5.31
CA GLU A 32 7.74 -5.35 -4.46
C GLU A 32 7.95 -4.93 -3.00
N ILE A 33 9.20 -5.00 -2.54
CA ILE A 33 9.59 -4.51 -1.21
C ILE A 33 9.41 -2.99 -1.12
N PHE A 34 9.77 -2.24 -2.17
CA PHE A 34 9.57 -0.80 -2.20
C PHE A 34 8.09 -0.42 -2.22
N LYS A 35 7.27 -1.10 -3.01
CA LYS A 35 5.81 -0.93 -2.98
C LYS A 35 5.25 -1.12 -1.57
N TRP A 36 5.73 -2.12 -0.85
CA TRP A 36 5.33 -2.37 0.54
C TRP A 36 5.77 -1.28 1.50
N PHE A 37 7.02 -0.82 1.36
CA PHE A 37 7.51 0.33 2.11
C PHE A 37 6.68 1.58 1.83
N PHE A 38 6.36 1.87 0.57
CA PHE A 38 5.54 3.02 0.22
C PHE A 38 4.13 2.93 0.83
N ALA A 39 3.49 1.75 0.74
CA ALA A 39 2.20 1.53 1.37
C ALA A 39 2.25 1.72 2.90
N SER A 40 3.30 1.24 3.58
CA SER A 40 3.43 1.41 5.04
C SER A 40 3.55 2.87 5.46
N ILE A 41 4.16 3.73 4.62
CA ILE A 41 4.17 5.19 4.84
C ILE A 41 2.76 5.77 4.74
N LEU A 42 1.97 5.39 3.73
CA LEU A 42 0.60 5.88 3.60
C LEU A 42 -0.28 5.43 4.79
N PHE A 43 -0.13 4.19 5.25
CA PHE A 43 -0.82 3.69 6.44
C PHE A 43 -0.35 4.32 7.75
N GLY A 44 0.76 5.08 7.75
CA GLY A 44 1.29 5.75 8.93
C GLY A 44 0.55 7.03 9.33
N ALA A 45 -0.31 7.58 8.47
CA ALA A 45 -1.09 8.78 8.74
C ALA A 45 -2.43 8.47 9.45
N PRO A 46 -2.99 9.41 10.23
CA PRO A 46 -4.29 9.24 10.90
C PRO A 46 -5.46 9.37 9.92
N ILE A 47 -5.53 8.45 8.97
CA ILE A 47 -6.50 8.41 7.88
C ILE A 47 -7.15 7.03 7.77
N THR A 48 -8.26 6.94 7.02
CA THR A 48 -8.97 5.67 6.87
C THR A 48 -8.22 4.70 5.96
N GLU A 49 -8.36 3.40 6.25
CA GLU A 49 -7.87 2.31 5.38
C GLU A 49 -8.34 2.49 3.94
N THR A 50 -9.61 2.87 3.74
CA THR A 50 -10.19 3.08 2.42
C THR A 50 -9.49 4.21 1.65
N SER A 51 -9.17 5.32 2.32
CA SER A 51 -8.40 6.42 1.71
C SER A 51 -6.98 5.97 1.34
N VAL A 52 -6.31 5.19 2.19
CA VAL A 52 -4.97 4.65 1.88
C VAL A 52 -5.01 3.75 0.65
N ILE A 53 -5.92 2.78 0.61
CA ILE A 53 -6.05 1.83 -0.50
C ILE A 53 -6.36 2.58 -1.80
N LYS A 54 -7.29 3.54 -1.75
CA LYS A 54 -7.64 4.37 -2.90
C LYS A 54 -6.43 5.16 -3.40
N THR A 55 -5.69 5.79 -2.48
CA THR A 55 -4.48 6.55 -2.78
C THR A 55 -3.42 5.67 -3.44
N TYR A 56 -3.12 4.50 -2.87
CA TYR A 56 -2.18 3.57 -3.45
C TYR A 56 -2.56 3.19 -4.90
N LYS A 57 -3.85 2.92 -5.15
CA LYS A 57 -4.36 2.64 -6.50
C LYS A 57 -4.25 3.84 -7.45
N CYS A 58 -4.36 5.08 -6.96
CA CYS A 58 -4.08 6.27 -7.76
C CYS A 58 -2.60 6.32 -8.15
N PHE A 59 -1.67 6.06 -7.23
CA PHE A 59 -0.24 5.97 -7.55
C PHE A 59 0.07 4.85 -8.56
N GLU A 60 -0.59 3.69 -8.44
CA GLU A 60 -0.50 2.60 -9.41
C GLU A 60 -1.01 3.02 -10.79
N LYS A 61 -2.21 3.62 -10.86
CA LYS A 61 -2.85 4.11 -12.08
C LYS A 61 -1.96 5.08 -12.87
N TYR A 62 -1.17 5.91 -12.19
CA TYR A 62 -0.29 6.90 -12.82
C TYR A 62 1.16 6.40 -13.02
N ASP A 63 1.45 5.14 -12.71
CA ASP A 63 2.81 4.57 -12.76
C ASP A 63 3.83 5.37 -11.92
N VAL A 64 3.45 5.66 -10.67
CA VAL A 64 4.24 6.44 -9.70
C VAL A 64 4.60 5.58 -8.47
N LEU A 65 4.76 4.26 -8.64
CA LEU A 65 5.10 3.34 -7.55
C LEU A 65 6.59 3.00 -7.45
N THR A 66 7.46 3.68 -8.21
CA THR A 66 8.92 3.49 -8.12
C THR A 66 9.61 4.76 -7.60
N PRO A 67 10.76 4.65 -6.92
CA PRO A 67 11.47 5.82 -6.39
C PRO A 67 11.76 6.86 -7.49
N LYS A 68 12.19 6.39 -8.67
CA LYS A 68 12.50 7.25 -9.81
C LYS A 68 11.27 7.99 -10.32
N ARG A 69 10.13 7.30 -10.45
CA ARG A 69 8.88 7.91 -10.93
C ARG A 69 8.31 8.89 -9.91
N ILE A 70 8.40 8.58 -8.61
CA ILE A 70 8.01 9.49 -7.52
C ILE A 70 8.81 10.80 -7.62
N LEU A 71 10.14 10.71 -7.73
CA LEU A 71 11.00 11.89 -7.87
C LEU A 71 10.70 12.69 -9.14
N GLN A 72 10.48 12.01 -10.28
CA GLN A 72 10.16 12.67 -11.55
C GLN A 72 8.79 13.37 -11.55
N THR A 73 7.83 12.85 -10.79
CA THR A 73 6.48 13.41 -10.70
C THR A 73 6.49 14.78 -10.01
N GLY A 74 7.43 14.99 -9.10
CA GLY A 74 7.60 16.26 -8.39
C GLY A 74 6.45 16.56 -7.42
N TRP A 75 6.62 17.62 -6.64
CA TRP A 75 5.70 17.98 -5.56
C TRP A 75 4.24 18.15 -6.04
N ASP A 76 4.02 19.02 -7.01
CA ASP A 76 2.67 19.34 -7.49
C ASP A 76 1.95 18.12 -8.10
N GLY A 77 2.70 17.22 -8.74
CA GLY A 77 2.16 15.99 -9.28
C GLY A 77 1.77 15.01 -8.17
N LEU A 78 2.62 14.86 -7.15
CA LEU A 78 2.35 14.00 -6.01
C LEU A 78 1.12 14.47 -5.22
N VAL A 79 0.99 15.79 -4.99
CA VAL A 79 -0.18 16.38 -4.32
C VAL A 79 -1.46 16.05 -5.07
N LYS A 80 -1.49 16.20 -6.40
CA LYS A 80 -2.67 15.85 -7.21
C LYS A 80 -3.10 14.39 -7.08
N ILE A 81 -2.13 13.48 -7.00
CA ILE A 81 -2.41 12.03 -6.85
C ILE A 81 -2.95 11.75 -5.44
N LEU A 82 -2.38 12.37 -4.41
CA LEU A 82 -2.84 12.26 -3.02
C LEU A 82 -4.28 12.79 -2.86
N ASP A 83 -4.56 13.98 -3.41
CA ASP A 83 -5.91 14.58 -3.41
C ASP A 83 -6.94 13.68 -4.10
N GLU A 84 -6.61 13.10 -5.26
CA GLU A 84 -7.49 12.12 -5.95
C GLU A 84 -7.76 10.90 -5.06
N GLY A 85 -6.73 10.44 -4.34
CA GLY A 85 -6.76 9.38 -3.35
C GLY A 85 -7.52 9.71 -2.06
N SER A 86 -7.82 10.99 -1.83
CA SER A 86 -8.41 11.51 -0.58
C SER A 86 -7.47 11.34 0.62
N TYR A 87 -6.17 11.55 0.39
CA TYR A 87 -5.07 11.54 1.36
C TYR A 87 -4.58 12.95 1.65
#